data_AF-A0A7C5T103-F1
#
_entry.id   AF-A0A7C5T103-F1
#
_cell.length_a   1.000
_cell.length_b   1.000
_cell.length_c   1.000
_cell.angle_alpha   90.00
_cell.angle_beta   90.00
_cell.angle_gamma   90.00
#
_symmetry.space_group_name_H-M   'P 1'
#
loop_
_entity.id
_entity.type
_entity.pdbx_description
1 polymer ?
#
loop_
_entity_poly.entity_id
_entity_poly.type
_entity_poly.pdbx_seq_one_letter_code
_entity_poly.pdbx_strand_id
1 'polypeptide(L)'
;MVFVEADGVTHSVGVDLTVSRRFPGKDAHAVIYVESGRVYVRDLGSTNGTRINGRRVEPFKSVEVRPTDTITIGYYTTARVEYEVTVGPEREMRDSIDVATSILLNLREVRARAGRSIREAVREFESLVSAFKDWLEPCRLPRGVCEKYEEVYRVYEALGRSLDSGVEPPQVVRDFVESLEVLDKALDKATKVLR
;
A
#
# COMPACT_ATOMS: atom_id res chain seq x y z
N MET A 1 -8.37 -0.22 14.52
CA MET A 1 -7.19 0.20 15.32
C MET A 1 -6.56 -1.07 15.84
N VAL A 2 -5.26 -1.25 15.68
CA VAL A 2 -4.57 -2.47 16.13
C VAL A 2 -3.80 -2.13 17.41
N PHE A 3 -4.05 -2.89 18.47
CA PHE A 3 -3.30 -2.81 19.70
C PHE A 3 -2.35 -4.00 19.77
N VAL A 4 -1.07 -3.74 20.01
CA VAL A 4 -0.09 -4.79 20.23
C VAL A 4 0.40 -4.71 21.66
N GLU A 5 0.09 -5.74 22.44
CA GLU A 5 0.72 -5.93 23.73
C GLU A 5 2.09 -6.56 23.49
N ALA A 6 3.17 -5.82 23.77
CA ALA A 6 4.53 -6.32 23.70
C ALA A 6 5.19 -6.18 25.07
N ASP A 7 5.76 -7.26 25.58
CA ASP A 7 6.44 -7.28 26.89
C ASP A 7 5.56 -6.70 28.04
N GLY A 8 4.24 -6.90 27.97
CA GLY A 8 3.28 -6.41 28.95
C GLY A 8 2.82 -4.96 28.76
N VAL A 9 3.15 -4.32 27.63
CA VAL A 9 2.77 -2.94 27.31
C VAL A 9 1.93 -2.90 26.04
N THR A 10 0.76 -2.26 26.11
CA THR A 10 -0.14 -2.10 24.96
C THR A 10 0.26 -0.89 24.11
N HIS A 11 0.48 -1.13 22.81
CA HIS A 11 0.82 -0.12 21.82
C HIS A 11 -0.31 0.01 20.79
N SER A 12 -0.85 1.22 20.58
CA SER A 12 -1.74 1.51 19.44
C SER A 12 -0.90 1.74 18.20
N VAL A 13 -1.07 0.93 17.15
CA VAL A 13 -0.28 1.08 15.93
C VAL A 13 -1.17 1.18 14.69
N GLY A 14 -0.90 2.23 13.91
CA GLY A 14 -1.41 2.39 12.55
C GLY A 14 -0.73 1.34 11.67
N VAL A 15 -1.53 0.67 10.85
CA VAL A 15 -1.22 -0.57 10.12
C VAL A 15 0.17 -0.51 9.45
N ASP A 16 1.14 -1.18 10.09
CA ASP A 16 2.42 -1.74 9.62
C ASP A 16 3.40 -1.75 10.81
N LEU A 17 3.31 -2.81 11.62
CA LEU A 17 4.22 -2.99 12.75
C LEU A 17 5.47 -3.73 12.31
N THR A 18 6.54 -2.98 12.13
CA THR A 18 7.89 -3.56 12.18
C THR A 18 8.28 -3.75 13.64
N VAL A 19 8.22 -4.98 14.14
CA VAL A 19 8.64 -5.27 15.51
C VAL A 19 10.11 -5.61 15.51
N SER A 20 10.97 -4.67 15.91
CA SER A 20 12.34 -5.01 16.28
C SER A 20 12.88 -4.13 17.41
N ARG A 21 13.38 -4.77 18.47
CA ARG A 21 14.50 -4.22 19.24
C ARG A 21 15.77 -4.78 18.59
N ARG A 22 16.44 -4.04 17.68
CA ARG A 22 17.72 -4.51 17.12
C ARG A 22 18.76 -3.42 16.84
N PHE A 23 20.01 -3.88 16.99
CA PHE A 23 21.29 -3.22 16.75
C PHE A 23 21.46 -2.73 15.29
N PRO A 24 22.36 -1.77 15.04
CA PRO A 24 22.51 -1.10 13.75
C PRO A 24 22.78 -2.07 12.59
N GLY A 25 22.07 -1.91 11.47
CA GLY A 25 22.40 -2.53 10.19
C GLY A 25 21.65 -3.82 9.81
N LYS A 26 20.53 -4.16 10.45
CA LYS A 26 19.62 -5.20 9.95
C LYS A 26 18.18 -4.70 9.87
N ASP A 27 17.62 -4.81 8.67
CA ASP A 27 16.21 -4.61 8.37
C ASP A 27 15.34 -5.62 9.14
N ALA A 28 14.12 -5.19 9.52
CA ALA A 28 13.07 -5.86 10.27
C ALA A 28 13.15 -7.40 10.56
N HIS A 29 12.80 -7.84 11.78
CA HIS A 29 12.75 -9.27 12.15
C HIS A 29 11.51 -9.99 11.58
N ALA A 30 10.34 -9.39 11.79
CA ALA A 30 9.05 -9.87 11.30
C ALA A 30 8.14 -8.67 11.01
N VAL A 31 7.18 -8.88 10.11
CA VAL A 31 6.12 -7.91 9.82
C VAL A 31 4.78 -8.47 10.29
N ILE A 32 3.99 -7.62 10.93
CA ILE A 32 2.58 -7.87 11.25
C ILE A 32 1.75 -6.93 10.39
N TYR A 33 0.85 -7.48 9.59
CA TYR A 33 0.05 -6.71 8.63
C TYR A 33 -1.38 -7.23 8.55
N VAL A 34 -2.28 -6.44 7.97
CA VAL A 34 -3.70 -6.80 7.78
C VAL A 34 -3.97 -6.96 6.30
N GLU A 35 -4.59 -8.08 5.92
CA GLU A 35 -5.01 -8.36 4.55
C GLU A 35 -6.42 -8.95 4.58
N SER A 36 -7.33 -8.41 3.78
CA SER A 36 -8.74 -8.87 3.71
C SER A 36 -9.45 -8.95 5.09
N GLY A 37 -9.10 -8.04 6.02
CA GLY A 37 -9.68 -8.01 7.37
C GLY A 37 -9.14 -9.07 8.34
N ARG A 38 -8.09 -9.80 7.96
CA ARG A 38 -7.39 -10.78 8.78
C ARG A 38 -5.98 -10.28 9.09
N VAL A 39 -5.47 -10.61 10.26
CA VAL A 39 -4.11 -10.24 10.68
C VAL A 39 -3.16 -11.37 10.33
N TYR A 40 -2.01 -11.03 9.77
CA TYR A 40 -0.96 -11.97 9.40
C TYR A 40 0.37 -11.57 10.03
N VAL A 41 1.19 -12.58 10.31
CA VAL A 41 2.60 -12.43 10.68
C VAL A 41 3.46 -13.13 9.65
N ARG A 42 4.53 -12.47 9.22
CA ARG A 42 5.55 -13.05 8.34
C ARG A 42 6.94 -12.81 8.92
N ASP A 43 7.69 -13.89 9.14
CA ASP A 43 9.12 -13.81 9.49
C ASP A 43 9.93 -13.39 8.27
N LEU A 44 10.86 -12.46 8.42
CA LEU A 44 11.64 -11.90 7.30
C LEU A 44 13.03 -12.54 7.16
N GLY A 45 13.15 -13.84 7.46
CA GLY A 45 14.44 -14.55 7.43
C GLY A 45 15.27 -14.27 8.67
N SER A 46 14.60 -14.13 9.82
CA SER A 46 15.27 -13.76 11.06
C SER A 46 16.16 -14.88 11.59
N THR A 47 17.32 -14.52 12.13
CA THR A 47 18.28 -15.50 12.69
C THR A 47 17.67 -16.38 13.78
N ASN A 48 16.84 -15.79 14.64
CA ASN A 48 16.26 -16.50 15.79
C ASN A 48 14.83 -17.02 15.54
N GLY A 49 14.27 -16.72 14.36
CA GLY A 49 12.92 -17.11 13.98
C GLY A 49 11.81 -16.34 14.70
N THR A 50 10.60 -16.56 14.21
CA THR A 50 9.34 -16.12 14.81
C THR A 50 8.50 -17.35 15.11
N ARG A 51 7.74 -17.33 16.21
CA ARG A 51 6.84 -18.41 16.60
C ARG A 51 5.43 -17.88 16.85
N ILE A 52 4.43 -18.71 16.61
CA ILE A 52 3.03 -18.47 16.99
C ILE A 52 2.61 -19.63 17.87
N ASN A 53 2.19 -19.34 19.11
CA ASN A 53 1.83 -20.34 20.12
C ASN A 53 2.92 -21.42 20.29
N GLY A 54 4.18 -20.99 20.31
CA GLY A 54 5.35 -21.87 20.42
C GLY A 54 5.76 -22.61 19.12
N ARG A 55 4.96 -22.57 18.06
CA ARG A 55 5.28 -23.21 16.76
C ARG A 55 6.04 -22.25 15.87
N ARG A 56 7.15 -22.70 15.27
CA ARG A 56 7.98 -21.85 14.40
C ARG A 56 7.25 -21.53 13.09
N VAL A 57 7.27 -20.26 12.72
CA VAL A 57 6.80 -19.77 11.42
C VAL A 57 7.90 -20.01 10.39
N GLU A 58 7.52 -20.54 9.22
CA GLU A 58 8.45 -20.69 8.10
C GLU A 58 8.88 -19.30 7.60
N PRO A 59 10.18 -19.06 7.36
CA PRO A 59 10.66 -17.79 6.82
C PRO A 59 9.92 -17.39 5.54
N PHE A 60 9.59 -16.10 5.42
CA PHE A 60 8.90 -15.48 4.30
C PHE A 60 7.50 -15.99 3.99
N LYS A 61 6.93 -16.84 4.87
CA LYS A 61 5.55 -17.31 4.77
C LYS A 61 4.66 -16.58 5.76
N SER A 62 3.50 -16.15 5.29
CA SER A 62 2.50 -15.48 6.10
C SER A 62 1.63 -16.49 6.82
N VAL A 63 1.40 -16.25 8.11
CA VAL A 63 0.53 -17.07 8.96
C VAL A 63 -0.51 -16.15 9.60
N GLU A 64 -1.78 -16.50 9.42
CA GLU A 64 -2.90 -15.77 10.05
C GLU A 64 -2.80 -15.89 11.58
N VAL A 65 -3.01 -14.77 12.27
CA VAL A 65 -3.02 -14.71 13.75
C VAL A 65 -4.36 -14.22 14.27
N ARG A 66 -4.82 -14.88 15.32
CA ARG A 66 -6.03 -14.52 16.07
C ARG A 66 -5.67 -13.72 17.32
N PRO A 67 -6.61 -12.97 17.90
CA PRO A 67 -6.35 -12.20 19.13
C PRO A 67 -5.86 -13.06 20.30
N THR A 68 -6.21 -14.34 20.34
CA THR A 68 -5.77 -15.29 21.36
C THR A 68 -4.35 -15.81 21.15
N ASP A 69 -3.75 -15.58 19.99
CA ASP A 69 -2.45 -16.14 19.64
C ASP A 69 -1.32 -15.33 20.26
N THR A 70 -0.33 -16.04 20.81
CA THR A 70 0.92 -15.43 21.29
C THR A 70 1.97 -15.53 20.21
N ILE A 71 2.44 -14.39 19.73
CA ILE A 71 3.56 -14.28 18.80
C ILE A 71 4.84 -14.16 19.62
N THR A 72 5.87 -14.94 19.31
CA THR A 72 7.20 -14.81 19.90
C THR A 72 8.19 -14.42 18.83
N ILE A 73 8.89 -13.31 19.04
CA ILE A 73 9.87 -12.75 18.12
C ILE A 73 11.26 -12.96 18.71
N GLY A 74 12.04 -13.83 18.08
CA GLY A 74 13.30 -14.30 18.63
C GLY A 74 13.10 -15.18 19.86
N TYR A 75 13.77 -14.86 20.97
CA TYR A 75 13.78 -15.69 22.18
C TYR A 75 12.86 -15.20 23.29
N TYR A 76 12.71 -13.88 23.43
CA TYR A 76 12.13 -13.30 24.66
C TYR A 76 10.97 -12.34 24.39
N THR A 77 10.94 -11.67 23.24
CA THR A 77 9.87 -10.73 22.94
C THR A 77 8.61 -11.49 22.59
N THR A 78 7.57 -11.28 23.39
CA THR A 78 6.23 -11.81 23.10
C THR A 78 5.31 -10.66 22.73
N ALA A 79 4.43 -10.92 21.76
CA ALA A 79 3.45 -9.98 21.29
C ALA A 79 2.07 -10.65 21.19
N ARG A 80 1.01 -9.93 21.54
CA ARG A 80 -0.38 -10.28 21.21
C ARG A 80 -1.00 -9.15 20.44
N VAL A 81 -1.85 -9.49 19.48
CA VAL A 81 -2.50 -8.50 18.61
C VAL A 81 -3.98 -8.47 18.93
N GLU A 82 -4.42 -7.44 19.64
CA GLU A 82 -5.83 -7.14 19.82
C GLU A 82 -6.28 -6.20 18.71
N TYR A 83 -7.39 -6.53 18.05
CA TYR A 83 -7.96 -5.68 17.02
C TYR A 83 -9.48 -5.76 17.09
N GLU A 84 -10.11 -4.59 16.98
CA GLU A 84 -11.50 -4.53 16.58
C GLU A 84 -11.53 -4.50 15.05
N VAL A 85 -12.20 -5.47 14.44
CA VAL A 85 -12.52 -5.39 13.03
C VAL A 85 -13.47 -4.22 12.88
N THR A 86 -12.98 -3.10 12.36
CA THR A 86 -13.85 -2.02 11.90
C THR A 86 -14.66 -2.58 10.73
N VAL A 87 -15.88 -3.04 11.00
CA VAL A 87 -16.85 -3.46 9.99
C VAL A 87 -17.67 -2.25 9.57
N GLY A 88 -17.88 -2.10 8.26
CA GLY A 88 -18.79 -1.11 7.70
C GLY A 88 -18.13 0.06 6.96
N PRO A 89 -18.92 1.11 6.64
CA PRO A 89 -18.54 2.18 5.71
C PRO A 89 -17.35 3.04 6.17
N GLU A 90 -17.08 3.10 7.49
CA GLU A 90 -15.94 3.87 8.02
C GLU A 90 -14.59 3.22 7.67
N ARG A 91 -14.53 1.89 7.61
CA ARG A 91 -13.33 1.17 7.18
C ARG A 91 -13.07 1.36 5.70
N GLU A 92 -14.10 1.16 4.87
CA GLU A 92 -13.99 1.35 3.42
C GLU A 92 -13.55 2.78 3.09
N MET A 93 -14.08 3.78 3.80
CA MET A 93 -13.65 5.17 3.67
C MET A 93 -12.17 5.36 4.04
N ARG A 94 -11.71 4.82 5.19
CA ARG A 94 -10.30 4.93 5.61
C ARG A 94 -9.35 4.20 4.67
N ASP A 95 -9.67 2.96 4.34
CA ASP A 95 -8.90 2.14 3.40
C ASP A 95 -8.80 2.85 2.03
N SER A 96 -9.89 3.48 1.55
CA SER A 96 -9.87 4.27 0.31
C SER A 96 -8.95 5.49 0.35
N ILE A 97 -8.77 6.10 1.52
CA ILE A 97 -7.92 7.28 1.73
C ILE A 97 -6.45 6.88 1.86
N ASP A 98 -6.15 5.79 2.55
CA ASP A 98 -4.79 5.25 2.64
C ASP A 98 -4.32 4.79 1.26
N VAL A 99 -5.18 4.09 0.51
CA VAL A 99 -4.89 3.72 -0.88
C VAL A 99 -4.73 4.94 -1.76
N ALA A 100 -5.59 5.95 -1.65
CA ALA A 100 -5.43 7.21 -2.38
C ALA A 100 -4.09 7.91 -2.05
N THR A 101 -3.62 7.81 -0.81
CA THR A 101 -2.31 8.34 -0.39
C THR A 101 -1.18 7.59 -1.07
N SER A 102 -1.24 6.26 -1.09
CA SER A 102 -0.26 5.42 -1.79
C SER A 102 -0.25 5.71 -3.29
N ILE A 103 -1.42 5.82 -3.92
CA ILE A 103 -1.54 6.19 -5.33
C ILE A 103 -0.94 7.58 -5.58
N LEU A 104 -1.19 8.57 -4.71
CA LEU A 104 -0.62 9.91 -4.84
C LEU A 104 0.91 9.89 -4.87
N LEU A 105 1.54 9.12 -3.97
CA LEU A 105 2.99 9.01 -3.91
C LEU A 105 3.56 8.38 -5.19
N ASN A 106 2.98 7.25 -5.63
CA ASN A 106 3.40 6.59 -6.87
C ASN A 106 3.14 7.46 -8.11
N LEU A 107 2.02 8.18 -8.15
CA LEU A 107 1.68 9.08 -9.26
C LEU A 107 2.68 10.24 -9.38
N ARG A 108 3.19 10.76 -8.26
CA ARG A 108 4.24 11.78 -8.27
C ARG A 108 5.55 11.26 -8.87
N GLU A 109 5.87 9.99 -8.63
CA GLU A 109 7.01 9.33 -9.29
C GLU A 109 6.78 9.20 -10.79
N VAL A 110 5.59 8.75 -11.22
CA VAL A 110 5.19 8.69 -12.64
C VAL A 110 5.35 10.06 -13.29
N ARG A 111 4.84 11.14 -12.66
CA ARG A 111 4.95 12.52 -13.16
C ARG A 111 6.40 12.98 -13.26
N ALA A 112 7.22 12.70 -12.25
CA ALA A 112 8.63 13.04 -12.27
C ALA A 112 9.37 12.32 -13.41
N ARG A 113 9.01 11.06 -13.71
CA ARG A 113 9.56 10.33 -14.86
C ARG A 113 9.04 10.85 -16.19
N ALA A 114 7.79 11.30 -16.27
CA ALA A 114 7.23 11.84 -17.52
C ALA A 114 7.99 13.07 -18.02
N GLY A 115 8.60 13.85 -17.13
CA GLY A 115 9.51 14.95 -17.49
C GLY A 115 10.88 14.52 -18.04
N ARG A 116 11.22 13.23 -17.98
CA ARG A 116 12.50 12.66 -18.44
C ARG A 116 12.33 11.69 -19.60
N SER A 117 11.36 10.78 -19.50
CA SER A 117 11.09 9.72 -20.46
C SER A 117 9.62 9.30 -20.40
N ILE A 118 8.88 9.57 -21.48
CA ILE A 118 7.45 9.23 -21.54
C ILE A 118 7.22 7.72 -21.50
N ARG A 119 8.09 6.92 -22.15
CA ARG A 119 7.98 5.45 -22.16
C ARG A 119 8.22 4.83 -20.79
N GLU A 120 9.09 5.43 -19.98
CA GLU A 120 9.29 4.99 -18.59
C GLU A 120 8.10 5.39 -17.72
N ALA A 121 7.57 6.59 -17.91
CA ALA A 121 6.38 7.04 -17.20
C ALA A 121 5.16 6.16 -17.48
N VAL A 122 4.94 5.77 -18.74
CA VAL A 122 3.84 4.86 -19.12
C VAL A 122 3.99 3.48 -18.46
N ARG A 123 5.20 2.91 -18.45
CA ARG A 123 5.48 1.62 -17.77
C ARG A 123 5.27 1.68 -16.26
N GLU A 124 5.65 2.79 -15.62
CA GLU A 124 5.40 2.99 -14.20
C GLU A 124 3.91 3.21 -13.92
N PHE A 125 3.20 3.94 -14.78
CA PHE A 125 1.76 4.11 -14.65
C PHE A 125 1.02 2.78 -14.78
N GLU A 126 1.40 1.93 -15.72
CA GLU A 126 0.87 0.57 -15.86
C GLU A 126 1.13 -0.29 -14.60
N SER A 127 2.34 -0.19 -14.04
CA SER A 127 2.70 -0.87 -12.79
C SER A 127 1.86 -0.38 -11.61
N LEU A 128 1.61 0.93 -11.52
CA LEU A 128 0.69 1.53 -10.54
C LEU A 128 -0.72 0.98 -10.71
N VAL A 129 -1.28 1.00 -11.92
CA VAL A 129 -2.63 0.50 -12.19
C VAL A 129 -2.75 -0.97 -11.80
N SER A 130 -1.76 -1.79 -12.13
CA SER A 130 -1.70 -3.21 -11.76
C SER A 130 -1.65 -3.40 -10.25
N ALA A 131 -0.81 -2.65 -9.54
CA ALA A 131 -0.66 -2.73 -8.08
C ALA A 131 -1.94 -2.35 -7.31
N PHE A 132 -2.74 -1.43 -7.87
CA PHE A 132 -3.97 -0.94 -7.26
C PHE A 132 -5.24 -1.40 -7.99
N LYS A 133 -5.16 -2.46 -8.80
CA LYS A 133 -6.25 -2.92 -9.66
C LYS A 133 -7.57 -3.08 -8.92
N ASP A 134 -7.54 -3.73 -7.77
CA ASP A 134 -8.75 -3.96 -6.95
C ASP A 134 -9.45 -2.64 -6.56
N TRP A 135 -8.70 -1.55 -6.42
CA TRP A 135 -9.22 -0.23 -6.05
C TRP A 135 -9.59 0.65 -7.24
N LEU A 136 -9.13 0.29 -8.44
CA LEU A 136 -9.29 1.07 -9.65
C LEU A 136 -10.31 0.45 -10.62
N GLU A 137 -10.59 -0.85 -10.51
CA GLU A 137 -11.46 -1.60 -11.41
C GLU A 137 -12.48 -2.50 -10.64
N PRO A 138 -13.70 -2.00 -10.33
CA PRO A 138 -14.16 -0.62 -10.52
C PRO A 138 -13.54 0.32 -9.48
N CYS A 139 -13.44 1.62 -9.81
CA CYS A 139 -12.79 2.58 -8.91
C CYS A 139 -13.57 2.75 -7.60
N ARG A 140 -12.88 2.53 -6.46
CA ARG A 140 -13.39 2.59 -5.08
C ARG A 140 -12.75 3.72 -4.26
N LEU A 141 -12.13 4.68 -4.93
CA LEU A 141 -11.46 5.82 -4.28
C LEU A 141 -12.45 6.94 -3.89
N PRO A 142 -12.03 7.90 -3.04
CA PRO A 142 -12.89 9.00 -2.62
C PRO A 142 -13.54 9.77 -3.77
N ARG A 143 -14.72 10.35 -3.50
CA ARG A 143 -15.53 11.07 -4.50
C ARG A 143 -14.72 12.17 -5.20
N GLY A 144 -14.75 12.18 -6.53
CA GLY A 144 -13.99 13.10 -7.38
C GLY A 144 -12.59 12.59 -7.77
N VAL A 145 -12.03 11.57 -7.11
CA VAL A 145 -10.79 10.92 -7.57
C VAL A 145 -11.07 9.98 -8.73
N CYS A 146 -12.12 9.15 -8.63
CA CYS A 146 -12.44 8.16 -9.67
C CYS A 146 -12.71 8.79 -11.04
N GLU A 147 -13.46 9.90 -11.10
CA GLU A 147 -13.69 10.65 -12.33
C GLU A 147 -12.37 11.10 -12.99
N LYS A 148 -11.41 11.54 -12.18
CA LYS A 148 -10.09 11.98 -12.66
C LYS A 148 -9.20 10.83 -13.05
N TYR A 149 -9.29 9.71 -12.35
CA TYR A 149 -8.59 8.50 -12.73
C TYR A 149 -9.07 7.98 -14.10
N GLU A 150 -10.39 7.94 -14.34
CA GLU A 150 -10.96 7.53 -15.62
C GLU A 150 -10.59 8.48 -16.78
N GLU A 151 -10.43 9.78 -16.51
CA GLU A 151 -9.87 10.75 -17.47
C GLU A 151 -8.42 10.37 -17.83
N VAL A 152 -7.55 10.14 -16.84
CA VAL A 152 -6.15 9.74 -17.07
C VAL A 152 -6.08 8.41 -17.83
N TYR A 153 -6.86 7.41 -17.42
CA TYR A 153 -6.82 6.07 -18.01
C TYR A 153 -7.16 6.10 -19.51
N ARG A 154 -8.16 6.88 -19.92
CA ARG A 154 -8.50 7.07 -21.35
C ARG A 154 -7.35 7.68 -22.15
N VAL A 155 -6.65 8.66 -21.57
CA VAL A 155 -5.51 9.30 -22.23
C VAL A 155 -4.32 8.33 -22.29
N TYR A 156 -4.08 7.56 -21.23
CA TYR A 156 -3.09 6.48 -21.19
C TYR A 156 -3.32 5.44 -22.29
N GLU A 157 -4.55 4.96 -22.48
CA GLU A 157 -4.87 4.00 -23.55
C GLU A 157 -4.64 4.58 -24.96
N ALA A 158 -4.92 5.87 -25.16
CA ALA A 158 -4.62 6.55 -26.42
C ALA A 158 -3.11 6.70 -26.65
N LEU A 159 -2.36 7.03 -25.60
CA LEU A 159 -0.91 7.14 -25.64
C LEU A 159 -0.26 5.78 -25.90
N GLY A 160 -0.67 4.72 -25.19
CA GLY A 160 -0.15 3.36 -25.36
C GLY A 160 -0.25 2.88 -26.81
N ARG A 161 -1.42 3.03 -27.44
CA ARG A 161 -1.62 2.70 -28.86
C ARG A 161 -0.69 3.48 -29.81
N SER A 162 -0.40 4.73 -29.47
CA SER A 162 0.52 5.56 -30.26
C SER A 162 1.96 5.07 -30.10
N LEU A 163 2.38 4.77 -28.87
CA LEU A 163 3.72 4.27 -28.55
C LEU A 163 3.99 2.90 -29.18
N ASP A 164 3.02 1.99 -29.19
CA ASP A 164 3.10 0.68 -29.87
C ASP A 164 3.31 0.82 -31.38
N SER A 165 2.80 1.91 -31.96
CA SER A 165 2.99 2.26 -33.37
C SER A 165 4.31 2.99 -33.63
N GLY A 166 5.14 3.20 -32.60
CA GLY A 166 6.41 3.91 -32.68
C GLY A 166 6.28 5.44 -32.80
N VAL A 167 5.10 6.00 -32.56
CA VAL A 167 4.81 7.43 -32.70
C VAL A 167 4.53 8.05 -31.34
N GLU A 168 5.14 9.19 -31.05
CA GLU A 168 4.91 9.96 -29.82
C GLU A 168 4.30 11.32 -30.17
N PRO A 169 2.96 11.42 -30.37
CA PRO A 169 2.35 12.69 -30.74
C PRO A 169 2.54 13.70 -29.60
N PRO A 170 3.18 14.86 -29.84
CA PRO A 170 3.46 15.82 -28.76
C PRO A 170 2.21 16.28 -28.00
N GLN A 171 1.05 16.31 -28.67
CA GLN A 171 -0.21 16.65 -28.02
C GLN A 171 -0.66 15.55 -27.05
N VAL A 172 -0.67 14.28 -27.47
CA VAL A 172 -1.12 13.17 -26.62
C VAL A 172 -0.20 12.99 -25.40
N VAL A 173 1.11 13.24 -25.58
CA VAL A 173 2.06 13.26 -24.46
C VAL A 173 1.75 14.39 -23.48
N ARG A 174 1.47 15.61 -23.96
CA ARG A 174 1.05 16.73 -23.11
C ARG A 174 -0.25 16.42 -22.37
N ASP A 175 -1.25 15.92 -23.08
CA ASP A 175 -2.54 15.55 -22.51
C ASP A 175 -2.38 14.54 -21.37
N PHE A 176 -1.49 13.55 -21.55
CA PHE A 176 -1.19 12.57 -20.50
C PHE A 176 -0.58 13.26 -19.28
N VAL A 177 0.48 14.06 -19.45
CA VAL A 177 1.14 14.76 -18.34
C VAL A 177 0.19 15.71 -17.59
N GLU A 178 -0.64 16.45 -18.32
CA GLU A 178 -1.65 17.35 -17.75
C GLU A 178 -2.71 16.57 -16.97
N SER A 179 -3.18 15.45 -17.52
CA SER A 179 -4.16 14.59 -16.82
C SER A 179 -3.60 14.03 -15.51
N LEU A 180 -2.31 13.63 -15.47
CA LEU A 180 -1.65 13.18 -14.24
C LEU A 180 -1.61 14.30 -13.17
N GLU A 181 -1.41 15.55 -13.56
CA GLU A 181 -1.46 16.68 -12.63
C GLU A 181 -2.87 16.91 -12.06
N VAL A 182 -3.91 16.75 -12.89
CA VAL A 182 -5.30 16.85 -12.43
C VAL A 182 -5.60 15.76 -11.40
N LEU A 183 -5.17 14.53 -11.66
CA LEU A 183 -5.35 13.41 -10.72
C LEU A 183 -4.53 13.61 -9.43
N ASP A 184 -3.29 14.12 -9.51
CA ASP A 184 -2.47 14.46 -8.34
C ASP A 184 -3.21 15.44 -7.41
N LYS A 185 -3.77 16.53 -7.97
CA LYS A 185 -4.54 17.51 -7.19
C LYS A 185 -5.79 16.90 -6.56
N ALA A 186 -6.48 16.00 -7.26
CA ALA A 186 -7.66 15.32 -6.72
C ALA A 186 -7.30 14.41 -5.55
N LEU A 187 -6.23 13.61 -5.69
CA LEU A 187 -5.72 12.73 -4.64
C LEU A 187 -5.18 13.53 -3.44
N ASP A 188 -4.40 14.58 -3.67
CA ASP A 188 -3.87 15.46 -2.61
C ASP A 188 -4.99 16.13 -1.81
N LYS A 189 -6.07 16.56 -2.49
CA LYS A 189 -7.27 17.07 -1.82
C LYS A 189 -7.96 15.98 -1.00
N ALA A 190 -8.20 14.81 -1.57
CA ALA A 190 -8.92 13.71 -0.91
C ALA A 190 -8.20 13.21 0.35
N THR A 191 -6.88 13.12 0.30
CA THR A 191 -6.04 12.58 1.39
C THR A 191 -5.88 13.53 2.58
N LYS A 192 -6.17 14.82 2.40
CA LYS A 192 -6.14 15.83 3.47
C LYS A 192 -7.42 15.92 4.30
N VAL A 193 -8.53 15.35 3.83
CA VAL A 193 -9.88 15.52 4.45
C VAL A 193 -10.03 14.80 5.80
N LEU A 194 -9.15 13.85 6.15
CA LEU A 194 -9.18 13.11 7.43
C LEU A 194 -7.98 13.38 8.36
N ARG A 195 -7.15 14.40 8.08
CA ARG A 195 -6.07 14.81 8.99
C ARG A 195 -6.51 15.88 9.99
#